data_AF-A0A0F3IPP4-F1
#
_entry.id   AF-A0A0F3IPP4-F1
#
_cell.length_a   1.000
_cell.length_b   1.000
_cell.length_c   1.000
_cell.angle_alpha   90.00
_cell.angle_beta   90.00
_cell.angle_gamma   90.00
#
_symmetry.space_group_name_H-M   'P 1'
#
loop_
_entity.id
_entity.type
_entity.pdbx_description
1 polymer ?
#
loop_
_entity_poly.entity_id
_entity_poly.type
_entity_poly.pdbx_seq_one_letter_code
_entity_poly.pdbx_strand_id
1 'polypeptide(L)'
;MEQQLTALCAAGLSLVPIPDNNGKPSKNPARKGWNQPRSNENPNGYSNNAADFISCEGFNFGLYHGASNTIALDLDNVEVARRVFEEVTDLQLLDWLESEQRAEVKSPKPNHGKLLFRLPQDFEGAGLRQLKHNSAVIFELRCGNCKM
;
A
#
# COMPACT_ATOMS: atom_id res chain seq x y z
N MET A 1 -0.14 11.22 15.36
CA MET A 1 0.42 9.94 14.86
C MET A 1 -0.30 8.76 15.49
N GLU A 2 -0.30 8.65 16.82
CA GLU A 2 -0.96 7.57 17.56
C GLU A 2 -2.45 7.39 17.17
N GLN A 3 -3.23 8.48 17.13
CA GLN A 3 -4.64 8.41 16.73
C GLN A 3 -4.86 7.86 15.30
N GLN A 4 -3.96 8.16 14.36
CA GLN A 4 -4.04 7.65 12.98
C GLN A 4 -3.68 6.18 12.91
N LEU A 5 -2.62 5.75 13.62
CA LEU A 5 -2.23 4.34 13.71
C LEU A 5 -3.36 3.51 14.31
N THR A 6 -3.96 3.99 15.41
CA THR A 6 -5.10 3.34 16.05
C THR A 6 -6.28 3.21 15.11
N ALA A 7 -6.64 4.26 14.36
CA ALA A 7 -7.74 4.19 13.40
C ALA A 7 -7.47 3.20 12.26
N LEU A 8 -6.25 3.19 11.69
CA LEU A 8 -5.86 2.26 10.63
C LEU A 8 -5.87 0.81 11.11
N CYS A 9 -5.28 0.56 12.29
CA CYS A 9 -5.27 -0.74 12.94
C CYS A 9 -6.69 -1.24 13.25
N ALA A 10 -7.55 -0.37 13.80
CA ALA A 10 -8.95 -0.68 14.08
C ALA A 10 -9.78 -0.96 12.81
N ALA A 11 -9.39 -0.38 11.67
CA ALA A 11 -9.97 -0.69 10.35
C ALA A 11 -9.50 -2.05 9.78
N GLY A 12 -8.67 -2.80 10.52
CA GLY A 12 -8.14 -4.10 10.13
C GLY A 12 -6.86 -4.04 9.30
N LEU A 13 -6.22 -2.86 9.21
CA LEU A 13 -4.98 -2.72 8.44
C LEU A 13 -3.77 -3.16 9.27
N SER A 14 -2.95 -4.01 8.68
CA SER A 14 -1.68 -4.45 9.26
C SER A 14 -0.56 -3.53 8.77
N LEU A 15 0.08 -2.82 9.70
CA LEU A 15 1.11 -1.83 9.41
C LEU A 15 2.51 -2.40 9.68
N VAL A 16 3.49 -1.96 8.90
CA VAL A 16 4.91 -2.28 9.07
C VAL A 16 5.67 -1.01 9.42
N PRO A 17 6.40 -0.98 10.54
CA PRO A 17 7.25 0.15 10.87
C PRO A 17 8.44 0.22 9.91
N ILE A 18 8.73 1.42 9.43
CA ILE A 18 9.87 1.72 8.55
C ILE A 18 10.78 2.69 9.32
N PRO A 19 11.80 2.16 10.01
CA PRO A 19 12.80 2.97 10.68
C PRO A 19 13.46 3.94 9.71
N ASP A 20 13.93 5.06 10.25
CA ASP A 20 14.81 5.93 9.49
C ASP A 20 16.10 5.20 9.06
N ASN A 21 16.78 5.79 8.08
CA ASN A 21 18.09 5.36 7.66
C ASN A 21 19.06 6.52 7.90
N ASN A 22 19.82 6.44 8.99
CA ASN A 22 20.77 7.47 9.41
C ASN A 22 20.13 8.87 9.54
N GLY A 23 19.02 8.97 10.28
CA GLY A 23 18.30 10.23 10.50
C GLY A 23 17.46 10.70 9.32
N LYS A 24 17.36 9.91 8.24
CA LYS A 24 16.55 10.24 7.06
C LYS A 24 15.33 9.31 6.96
N PRO A 25 14.10 9.83 6.77
CA PRO A 25 12.93 9.00 6.57
C PRO A 25 13.12 8.02 5.40
N SER A 26 12.94 6.71 5.68
CA SER A 26 12.91 5.67 4.64
C SER A 26 11.48 5.40 4.19
N LYS A 27 11.30 4.99 2.94
CA LYS A 27 10.00 4.62 2.37
C LYS A 27 9.80 3.11 2.24
N ASN A 28 10.85 2.32 2.45
CA ASN A 28 10.83 0.89 2.22
C ASN A 28 11.25 0.13 3.48
N PRO A 29 10.52 -0.93 3.88
CA PRO A 29 11.01 -1.83 4.92
C PRO A 29 12.24 -2.57 4.39
N ALA A 30 13.39 -2.29 4.99
CA ALA A 30 14.67 -2.90 4.61
C ALA A 30 15.11 -4.02 5.57
N ARG A 31 14.51 -4.09 6.77
CA ARG A 31 14.91 -5.03 7.81
C ARG A 31 14.22 -6.39 7.63
N LYS A 32 14.96 -7.48 7.85
CA LYS A 32 14.43 -8.85 7.79
C LYS A 32 13.25 -9.01 8.76
N GLY A 33 12.25 -9.80 8.34
CA GLY A 33 11.07 -10.10 9.14
C GLY A 33 9.90 -9.13 8.97
N TRP A 34 10.05 -8.08 8.14
CA TRP A 34 8.98 -7.10 7.89
C TRP A 34 7.68 -7.71 7.36
N ASN A 35 7.78 -8.80 6.60
CA ASN A 35 6.67 -9.53 6.03
C ASN A 35 6.23 -10.72 6.90
N GLN A 36 6.50 -10.67 8.20
CA GLN A 36 6.08 -11.64 9.20
C GLN A 36 5.40 -10.92 10.36
N PRO A 37 4.55 -11.60 11.15
CA PRO A 37 3.94 -10.99 12.33
C PRO A 37 4.99 -10.40 13.27
N ARG A 38 4.66 -9.25 13.85
CA ARG A 38 5.47 -8.60 14.87
C ARG A 38 5.47 -9.44 16.15
N SER A 39 6.64 -9.55 16.78
CA SER A 39 6.81 -10.12 18.12
C SER A 39 8.02 -9.50 18.80
N ASN A 40 8.31 -9.91 20.03
CA ASN A 40 9.53 -9.48 20.73
C ASN A 40 10.81 -9.92 19.98
N GLU A 41 10.76 -11.08 19.33
CA GLU A 41 11.83 -11.64 18.52
C GLU A 41 11.85 -11.08 17.09
N ASN A 42 10.72 -10.54 16.61
CA ASN A 42 10.58 -9.87 15.32
C ASN A 42 10.01 -8.45 15.44
N PRO A 43 10.77 -7.48 15.96
CA PRO A 43 10.32 -6.09 16.11
C PRO A 43 10.27 -5.31 14.79
N ASN A 44 10.46 -5.96 13.64
CA ASN A 44 10.31 -5.32 12.33
C ASN A 44 9.01 -5.72 11.63
N GLY A 45 8.31 -6.74 12.16
CA GLY A 45 7.14 -7.34 11.55
C GLY A 45 5.91 -6.42 11.51
N TYR A 46 4.89 -6.89 10.79
CA TYR A 46 3.61 -6.22 10.72
C TYR A 46 2.76 -6.46 11.97
N SER A 47 1.94 -5.49 12.32
CA SER A 47 0.89 -5.64 13.34
C SER A 47 -0.34 -4.80 12.98
N ASN A 48 -1.51 -5.26 13.41
CA ASN A 48 -2.76 -4.50 13.40
C ASN A 48 -3.14 -4.01 14.81
N ASN A 49 -2.19 -4.00 15.76
CA ASN A 49 -2.35 -3.43 17.08
C ASN A 49 -1.44 -2.20 17.24
N ALA A 50 -2.04 -1.02 17.39
CA ALA A 50 -1.29 0.23 17.47
C ALA A 50 -0.35 0.31 18.68
N ALA A 51 -0.68 -0.37 19.78
CA ALA A 51 0.18 -0.41 20.98
C ALA A 51 1.56 -1.03 20.71
N ASP A 52 1.66 -1.92 19.71
CA ASP A 52 2.92 -2.57 19.37
C ASP A 52 3.95 -1.60 18.75
N PHE A 53 3.50 -0.38 18.37
CA PHE A 53 4.32 0.66 17.73
C PHE A 53 4.71 1.80 18.66
N ILE A 54 4.50 1.68 19.98
CA ILE A 54 4.82 2.73 20.95
C ILE A 54 6.30 3.17 20.89
N SER A 55 7.20 2.27 20.50
CA SER A 55 8.64 2.53 20.35
C SER A 55 9.05 2.99 18.94
N CYS A 56 8.11 3.30 18.05
CA CYS A 56 8.35 3.64 16.65
C CYS A 56 8.13 5.14 16.37
N GLU A 57 8.41 5.99 17.34
CA GLU A 57 8.31 7.44 17.18
C GLU A 57 9.20 7.93 16.02
N GLY A 58 8.62 8.77 15.15
CA GLY A 58 9.32 9.32 13.98
C GLY A 58 9.47 8.36 12.79
N PHE A 59 9.01 7.12 12.90
CA PHE A 59 9.07 6.16 11.79
C PHE A 59 8.00 6.45 10.74
N ASN A 60 8.30 6.11 9.48
CA ASN A 60 7.25 5.93 8.49
C ASN A 60 6.57 4.57 8.70
N PHE A 61 5.39 4.41 8.13
CA PHE A 61 4.66 3.13 8.16
C PHE A 61 4.25 2.73 6.76
N GLY A 62 4.38 1.44 6.48
CA GLY A 62 3.80 0.82 5.31
C GLY A 62 2.57 -0.02 5.65
N LEU A 63 1.67 -0.22 4.68
CA LEU A 63 0.57 -1.20 4.73
C LEU A 63 0.93 -2.60 4.21
N TYR A 64 0.98 -3.61 5.07
CA TYR A 64 1.16 -5.00 4.63
C TYR A 64 -0.13 -5.58 4.05
N HIS A 65 -0.22 -5.62 2.72
CA HIS A 65 -1.40 -6.04 1.99
C HIS A 65 -1.87 -7.46 2.30
N GLY A 66 -0.95 -8.41 2.43
CA GLY A 66 -1.28 -9.82 2.70
C GLY A 66 -2.11 -10.04 3.96
N ALA A 67 -1.71 -9.43 5.09
CA ALA A 67 -2.47 -9.53 6.32
C ALA A 67 -3.66 -8.56 6.40
N SER A 68 -3.66 -7.50 5.58
CA SER A 68 -4.76 -6.53 5.53
C SER A 68 -5.90 -6.96 4.59
N ASN A 69 -5.69 -8.00 3.77
CA ASN A 69 -6.57 -8.41 2.68
C ASN A 69 -6.95 -7.23 1.76
N THR A 70 -5.94 -6.49 1.29
CA THR A 70 -6.13 -5.31 0.43
C THR A 70 -5.28 -5.38 -0.84
N ILE A 71 -5.67 -4.56 -1.81
CA ILE A 71 -4.90 -4.27 -3.02
C ILE A 71 -4.78 -2.76 -3.21
N ALA A 72 -3.58 -2.29 -3.54
CA ALA A 72 -3.37 -0.92 -3.97
C ALA A 72 -3.23 -0.85 -5.49
N LEU A 73 -3.85 0.18 -6.10
CA LEU A 73 -3.59 0.63 -7.46
C LEU A 73 -2.76 1.91 -7.37
N ASP A 74 -1.52 1.84 -7.82
CA ASP A 74 -0.60 2.97 -7.92
C ASP A 74 -0.56 3.47 -9.38
N LEU A 75 -0.90 4.75 -9.54
CA LEU A 75 -0.92 5.49 -10.80
C LEU A 75 0.12 6.62 -10.71
N ASP A 76 1.19 6.55 -11.50
CA ASP A 76 2.19 7.62 -11.53
C ASP A 76 1.76 8.83 -12.37
N ASN A 77 0.77 8.64 -13.24
CA ASN A 77 0.14 9.71 -14.02
C ASN A 77 -1.30 9.29 -14.34
N VAL A 78 -2.30 9.95 -13.74
CA VAL A 78 -3.70 9.54 -13.85
C VAL A 78 -4.22 9.72 -15.28
N GLU A 79 -3.91 10.83 -15.96
CA GLU A 79 -4.43 11.02 -17.32
C GLU A 79 -3.80 10.08 -18.35
N VAL A 80 -2.51 9.77 -18.21
CA VAL A 80 -1.84 8.77 -19.05
C VAL A 80 -2.46 7.39 -18.80
N ALA A 81 -2.63 7.00 -17.53
CA ALA A 81 -3.25 5.73 -17.20
C ALA A 81 -4.66 5.62 -17.76
N ARG A 82 -5.49 6.67 -17.65
CA ARG A 82 -6.85 6.67 -18.21
C ARG A 82 -6.84 6.41 -19.72
N ARG A 83 -5.99 7.12 -20.47
CA ARG A 83 -5.89 6.93 -21.94
C ARG A 83 -5.46 5.52 -22.30
N VAL A 84 -4.48 4.96 -21.60
CA VAL A 84 -4.00 3.59 -21.87
C VAL A 84 -5.07 2.57 -21.54
N PHE A 85 -5.81 2.71 -20.43
CA PHE A 85 -6.92 1.81 -20.10
C PHE A 85 -7.97 1.78 -21.21
N GLU A 86 -8.37 2.94 -21.72
CA GLU A 86 -9.33 3.07 -22.83
C GLU A 86 -8.81 2.46 -24.14
N GLU A 87 -7.50 2.49 -24.37
CA GLU A 87 -6.89 1.93 -25.58
C GLU A 87 -6.77 0.40 -25.53
N VAL A 88 -6.43 -0.16 -24.36
CA VAL A 88 -6.01 -1.56 -24.24
C VAL A 88 -7.02 -2.46 -23.54
N THR A 89 -8.10 -1.90 -22.98
CA THR A 89 -9.14 -2.63 -22.26
C THR A 89 -10.53 -2.04 -22.52
N ASP A 90 -11.57 -2.83 -22.30
CA ASP A 90 -12.95 -2.34 -22.26
C ASP A 90 -13.33 -1.74 -20.88
N LEU A 91 -12.36 -1.56 -19.99
CA LEU A 91 -12.58 -1.06 -18.63
C LEU A 91 -12.37 0.45 -18.55
N GLN A 92 -13.22 1.11 -17.77
CA GLN A 92 -13.10 2.55 -17.51
C GLN A 92 -12.38 2.77 -16.17
N LEU A 93 -11.17 3.32 -16.21
CA LEU A 93 -10.41 3.65 -15.00
C LEU A 93 -11.18 4.60 -14.07
N LEU A 94 -12.05 5.44 -14.64
CA LEU A 94 -12.87 6.39 -13.89
C LEU A 94 -13.77 5.68 -12.87
N ASP A 95 -14.32 4.50 -13.21
CA ASP A 95 -15.16 3.72 -12.30
C ASP A 95 -14.41 3.38 -11.00
N TRP A 96 -13.11 3.18 -11.09
CA TRP A 96 -12.26 2.87 -9.93
C TRP A 96 -11.85 4.15 -9.19
N LEU A 97 -11.60 5.24 -9.92
CA LEU A 97 -11.28 6.56 -9.35
C LEU A 97 -12.47 7.21 -8.63
N GLU A 98 -13.70 6.86 -8.98
CA GLU A 98 -14.92 7.41 -8.39
C GLU A 98 -15.63 6.44 -7.44
N SER A 99 -15.15 5.20 -7.33
CA SER A 99 -15.75 4.19 -6.46
C SER A 99 -15.79 4.62 -5.00
N GLU A 100 -16.97 4.62 -4.38
CA GLU A 100 -17.14 4.86 -2.94
C GLU A 100 -16.54 3.75 -2.06
N GLN A 101 -16.22 2.59 -2.65
CA GLN A 101 -15.62 1.46 -1.93
C GLN A 101 -14.09 1.60 -1.79
N ARG A 102 -13.50 2.63 -2.40
CA ARG A 102 -12.05 2.87 -2.34
C ARG A 102 -11.70 3.73 -1.13
N ALA A 103 -10.49 3.54 -0.62
CA ALA A 103 -9.79 4.57 0.14
C ALA A 103 -8.72 5.22 -0.74
N GLU A 104 -8.50 6.52 -0.56
CA GLU A 104 -7.42 7.24 -1.25
C GLU A 104 -6.24 7.46 -0.32
N VAL A 105 -5.03 7.21 -0.83
CA VAL A 105 -3.80 7.69 -0.22
C VAL A 105 -3.34 8.91 -1.00
N LYS A 106 -3.44 10.09 -0.38
CA LYS A 106 -3.04 11.34 -1.02
C LYS A 106 -1.52 11.37 -1.24
N SER A 107 -1.12 11.38 -2.50
CA SER A 107 0.26 11.63 -2.89
C SER A 107 0.55 13.14 -2.83
N PRO A 108 1.75 13.57 -2.38
CA PRO A 108 2.17 14.95 -2.52
C PRO A 108 2.53 15.32 -3.96
N LYS A 109 2.69 14.34 -4.84
CA LYS A 109 2.98 14.58 -6.27
C LYS A 109 1.66 14.86 -7.01
N PRO A 110 1.60 15.93 -7.81
CA PRO A 110 0.40 16.22 -8.60
C PRO A 110 0.16 15.09 -9.61
N ASN A 111 -1.11 14.80 -9.88
CA ASN A 111 -1.50 13.81 -10.90
C ASN A 111 -1.02 12.36 -10.63
N HIS A 112 -0.71 12.03 -9.37
CA HIS A 112 -0.56 10.65 -8.94
C HIS A 112 -1.85 10.19 -8.27
N GLY A 113 -2.25 8.96 -8.52
CA GLY A 113 -3.37 8.31 -7.84
C GLY A 113 -2.86 7.10 -7.06
N LYS A 114 -3.26 6.98 -5.79
CA LYS A 114 -3.07 5.74 -5.02
C LYS A 114 -4.38 5.35 -4.39
N LEU A 115 -4.99 4.31 -4.93
CA LEU A 115 -6.28 3.80 -4.49
C LEU A 115 -6.06 2.51 -3.71
N LEU A 116 -6.85 2.29 -2.67
CA LEU A 116 -6.82 1.09 -1.85
C LEU A 116 -8.21 0.44 -1.86
N PHE A 117 -8.25 -0.85 -2.15
CA PHE A 117 -9.46 -1.66 -2.13
C PHE A 117 -9.29 -2.85 -1.20
N ARG A 118 -10.41 -3.31 -0.63
CA ARG A 118 -10.47 -4.61 0.06
C ARG A 118 -10.56 -5.72 -0.99
N LEU A 119 -9.81 -6.80 -0.78
CA LEU A 119 -9.91 -7.99 -1.61
C LEU A 119 -11.05 -8.90 -1.12
N PRO A 120 -11.67 -9.69 -2.02
CA PRO A 120 -12.56 -10.79 -1.61
C PRO A 120 -11.83 -11.77 -0.68
N GLN A 121 -12.55 -12.41 0.24
CA GLN A 121 -11.98 -13.26 1.29
C GLN A 121 -11.13 -14.44 0.74
N ASP A 122 -11.51 -14.97 -0.43
CA ASP A 122 -10.83 -16.11 -1.05
C ASP A 122 -9.92 -15.72 -2.22
N PHE A 123 -9.62 -14.43 -2.37
CA PHE A 123 -8.73 -13.96 -3.42
C PHE A 123 -7.27 -14.14 -3.01
N GLU A 124 -6.56 -15.04 -3.70
CA GLU A 124 -5.12 -15.18 -3.51
C GLU A 124 -4.38 -13.96 -4.07
N GLY A 125 -3.65 -13.25 -3.21
CA GLY A 125 -2.90 -12.06 -3.59
C GLY A 125 -1.85 -12.35 -4.67
N ALA A 126 -1.99 -11.73 -5.84
CA ALA A 126 -1.09 -11.88 -6.98
C ALA A 126 0.32 -11.27 -6.81
N GLY A 127 0.62 -10.60 -5.69
CA GLY A 127 1.88 -9.88 -5.52
C GLY A 127 1.88 -8.54 -6.26
N LEU A 128 3.04 -8.18 -6.82
CA LEU A 128 3.18 -7.03 -7.72
C LEU A 128 2.78 -7.44 -9.15
N ARG A 129 1.88 -6.65 -9.76
CA ARG A 129 1.57 -6.70 -11.18
C ARG A 129 1.70 -5.31 -11.76
N GLN A 130 2.24 -5.20 -12.97
CA GLN A 130 2.47 -3.92 -13.62
C GLN A 130 1.91 -3.99 -15.03
N LEU A 131 1.21 -2.93 -15.46
CA LEU A 131 1.00 -2.70 -16.87
C LEU A 131 2.12 -1.79 -17.38
N LYS A 132 2.80 -2.25 -18.43
CA LYS A 132 3.76 -1.45 -19.17
C LYS A 132 3.22 -1.19 -20.57
N HIS A 133 3.35 0.04 -21.04
CA HIS A 133 2.98 0.45 -22.39
C HIS A 133 4.09 1.35 -22.93
N ASN A 134 4.59 1.07 -24.14
CA ASN A 134 5.73 1.76 -24.75
C ASN A 134 6.95 1.89 -23.81
N SER A 135 7.27 0.79 -23.10
CA SER A 135 8.38 0.71 -22.12
C SER A 135 8.23 1.56 -20.86
N ALA A 136 7.13 2.30 -20.69
CA ALA A 136 6.79 3.02 -19.46
C ALA A 136 5.86 2.18 -18.57
N VAL A 137 6.05 2.22 -17.26
CA VAL A 137 5.07 1.69 -16.30
C VAL A 137 3.90 2.67 -16.25
N ILE A 138 2.70 2.15 -16.49
CA ILE A 138 1.47 2.94 -16.49
C ILE A 138 0.80 2.88 -15.13
N PHE A 139 0.70 1.67 -14.57
CA PHE A 139 0.22 1.45 -13.22
C PHE A 139 0.85 0.21 -12.59
N GLU A 140 0.75 0.14 -11.27
CA GLU A 140 1.08 -1.04 -10.49
C GLU A 140 -0.13 -1.46 -9.64
N LEU A 141 -0.36 -2.77 -9.58
CA LEU A 141 -1.24 -3.41 -8.61
C LEU A 141 -0.37 -4.10 -7.56
N ARG A 142 -0.62 -3.79 -6.29
CA ARG A 142 0.15 -4.31 -5.15
C ARG A 142 -0.78 -5.03 -4.20
N CYS A 143 -0.59 -6.33 -4.02
CA CYS A 143 -1.35 -7.14 -3.07
C CYS A 143 -0.49 -8.27 -2.49
N GLY A 144 -0.96 -8.92 -1.42
CA GLY A 144 -0.25 -10.05 -0.82
C GLY A 144 1.13 -9.68 -0.26
N ASN A 145 2.11 -10.58 -0.45
CA ASN A 145 3.48 -10.38 0.01
C ASN A 145 4.32 -9.63 -1.03
N CYS A 146 4.04 -8.34 -1.22
CA CYS A 146 4.84 -7.46 -2.06
C CYS A 146 5.48 -6.34 -1.22
N LYS A 147 6.61 -5.81 -1.69
CA LYS A 147 7.17 -4.59 -1.10
C LYS A 147 6.21 -3.43 -1.36
N MET A 148 6.17 -2.52 -0.39
CA MET A 148 5.31 -1.34 -0.40
C MET A 148 5.93 -0.17 -1.15
#